data_AF-A0A920PNZ9-F1
#
_entry.id   AF-A0A920PNZ9-F1
#
_cell.length_a   1.000
_cell.length_b   1.000
_cell.length_c   1.000
_cell.angle_alpha   90.00
_cell.angle_beta   90.00
_cell.angle_gamma   90.00
#
_symmetry.space_group_name_H-M   'P 1'
#
loop_
_entity.id
_entity.type
_entity.pdbx_description
1 polymer ?
#
loop_
_entity_poly.entity_id
_entity_poly.type
_entity_poly.pdbx_seq_one_letter_code
_entity_poly.pdbx_strand_id
1 'polypeptide(L)' 'MIDGVRQVLDEAGRSAAEVQLLIHGTTLATNALIERKGAKTALLTSQGFRDILEMGTRSGSRTTI' A
#
# COMPACT_ATOMS: atom_id res chain seq x y z
N MET A 1 3.15 2.07 17.20
CA MET A 1 4.51 1.90 16.66
C MET A 1 5.53 2.61 17.55
N ILE A 2 5.44 3.93 17.72
CA ILE A 2 6.37 4.70 18.58
C ILE A 2 6.46 4.13 20.00
N ASP A 3 5.34 3.78 20.64
CA ASP A 3 5.36 3.24 22.00
C ASP A 3 6.06 1.88 22.08
N GLY A 4 5.83 1.01 21.09
CA GLY A 4 6.51 -0.28 21.02
C GLY A 4 8.01 -0.16 20.76
N VAL A 5 8.42 0.80 19.91
CA VAL A 5 9.85 1.09 19.68
C VAL A 5 10.50 1.61 20.95
N ARG A 6 9.82 2.53 21.68
CA ARG A 6 10.30 3.02 22.98
C ARG A 6 10.48 1.88 23.98
N GLN A 7 9.47 1.04 24.12
CA GLN A 7 9.53 -0.10 25.03
C GLN A 7 10.73 -1.00 24.74
N VAL A 8 10.96 -1.37 23.48
CA VAL A 8 12.10 -2.24 23.10
C VAL A 8 13.44 -1.55 23.36
N LEU A 9 13.56 -0.25 23.10
CA LEU A 9 14.79 0.51 23.38
C LEU A 9 15.07 0.61 24.87
N ASP A 10 14.03 0.83 25.68
CA ASP A 10 14.12 0.87 27.14
C ASP A 10 14.53 -0.49 27.69
N GLU A 11 13.92 -1.58 27.22
CA GLU A 11 14.29 -2.96 27.57
C GLU A 11 15.74 -3.30 27.16
N ALA A 12 16.20 -2.77 26.02
CA ALA A 12 17.56 -2.97 25.55
C ALA A 12 18.60 -2.03 26.19
N GLY A 13 18.17 -1.00 26.94
CA GLY A 13 19.05 0.04 27.48
C GLY A 13 19.82 0.80 26.39
N ARG A 14 19.20 0.97 25.21
CA ARG A 14 19.81 1.59 24.02
C ARG A 14 19.10 2.89 23.68
N SER A 15 19.83 3.84 23.12
CA SER A 15 19.24 5.08 22.62
C SER A 15 18.65 4.89 21.23
N ALA A 16 17.57 5.62 20.92
CA ALA A 16 17.03 5.71 19.57
C ALA A 16 18.08 6.23 18.56
N ALA A 17 19.07 7.01 19.02
CA ALA A 17 20.17 7.50 18.17
C ALA A 17 21.07 6.38 17.62
N GLU A 18 21.02 5.19 18.22
CA GLU A 18 21.80 4.02 17.80
C GLU A 18 21.08 3.20 16.72
N VAL A 19 19.81 3.52 16.44
CA VAL A 19 19.00 2.83 15.42
C VAL A 19 19.32 3.42 14.04
N GLN A 20 19.98 2.62 13.20
CA GLN A 20 20.33 3.03 11.84
C GLN A 20 19.21 2.79 10.82
N LEU A 21 18.30 1.86 11.11
CA LEU A 21 17.21 1.48 10.22
C LEU A 21 15.99 1.00 11.02
N LEU A 22 14.83 1.55 10.71
CA LEU A 22 13.54 1.08 11.21
C LEU A 22 12.65 0.72 10.02
N ILE A 23 12.29 -0.55 9.90
CA ILE A 23 11.36 -1.02 8.86
C ILE A 23 9.99 -1.19 9.51
N HIS A 24 8.99 -0.46 8.99
CA HIS A 24 7.62 -0.56 9.46
C HIS A 24 6.71 -1.08 8.34
N GLY A 25 6.25 -2.33 8.49
CA GLY A 25 5.18 -2.88 7.67
C GLY A 25 3.82 -2.62 8.31
N THR A 26 2.83 -2.21 7.50
CA THR A 26 1.42 -2.15 7.92
C THR A 26 0.53 -2.75 6.86
N THR A 27 -0.67 -3.16 7.26
CA THR A 27 -1.74 -3.60 6.35
C THR A 27 -2.68 -2.47 5.96
N LEU A 28 -2.44 -1.23 6.40
CA LEU A 28 -3.36 -0.11 6.18
C LEU A 28 -3.65 0.09 4.68
N ALA A 29 -2.60 0.08 3.85
CA ALA A 29 -2.75 0.23 2.40
C ALA A 29 -3.57 -0.92 1.79
N THR A 30 -3.26 -2.16 2.15
CA THR A 30 -3.97 -3.35 1.64
C THR A 30 -5.44 -3.33 2.04
N ASN A 31 -5.75 -3.02 3.31
CA ASN A 31 -7.11 -2.95 3.80
C ASN A 31 -7.87 -1.80 3.16
N ALA A 32 -7.24 -0.62 3.00
CA ALA A 32 -7.85 0.51 2.31
C ALA A 32 -8.19 0.18 0.84
N LEU A 33 -7.37 -0.63 0.16
CA LEU A 33 -7.66 -1.12 -1.20
C LEU A 33 -8.84 -2.09 -1.22
N ILE A 34 -8.85 -3.09 -0.33
CA ILE A 34 -9.93 -4.10 -0.24
C ILE A 34 -11.27 -3.42 0.09
N GLU A 35 -11.26 -2.49 1.05
CA GLU A 35 -12.45 -1.78 1.51
C GLU A 35 -12.85 -0.61 0.59
N ARG A 36 -12.08 -0.34 -0.47
CA ARG A 36 -12.27 0.80 -1.40
C ARG A 36 -12.32 2.16 -0.69
N LYS A 37 -11.54 2.32 0.39
CA LYS A 37 -11.44 3.55 1.20
C LYS A 37 -10.21 4.39 0.84
N GLY A 38 -9.97 4.57 -0.45
CA GLY A 38 -8.91 5.46 -0.95
C GLY A 38 -9.37 6.92 -1.06
N ALA A 39 -8.42 7.82 -1.33
CA ALA A 39 -8.74 9.19 -1.74
C ALA A 39 -9.39 9.20 -3.14
N LYS A 40 -10.19 10.23 -3.45
CA LYS A 40 -10.64 10.48 -4.82
C LYS A 40 -9.42 10.83 -5.69
N THR A 41 -9.18 10.06 -6.73
CA THR A 41 -8.08 10.24 -7.69
C THR A 41 -8.59 10.33 -9.12
N ALA A 42 -7.73 10.77 -10.04
CA ALA A 42 -8.02 10.80 -11.47
C ALA A 42 -6.87 10.16 -12.25
N LEU A 43 -7.20 9.49 -13.37
CA LEU A 43 -6.24 8.99 -14.34
C LEU A 43 -6.12 10.00 -15.49
N LEU A 44 -4.93 10.58 -15.66
CA LEU A 44 -4.60 11.36 -16.85
C LEU A 44 -3.96 10.45 -17.88
N THR A 45 -4.42 10.55 -19.11
CA THR A 45 -4.00 9.66 -20.20
C THR A 45 -4.01 10.41 -21.53
N SER A 46 -3.21 9.93 -22.47
CA SER A 46 -3.20 10.45 -23.84
C SER A 46 -4.52 10.15 -24.54
N GLN A 47 -4.85 10.95 -25.56
CA GLN A 47 -6.02 10.68 -26.39
C GLN A 47 -5.95 9.26 -26.96
N GLY A 48 -7.04 8.50 -26.81
CA GLY A 48 -7.14 7.10 -27.25
C GLY A 48 -6.75 6.04 -26.19
N PHE A 49 -6.36 6.41 -24.97
CA PHE A 49 -5.89 5.46 -23.93
C PHE A 49 -6.73 5.48 -22.63
N ARG A 50 -8.00 5.87 -22.72
CA ARG A 50 -8.89 5.99 -21.53
C ARG A 50 -9.24 4.65 -20.90
N ASP A 51 -9.27 3.58 -21.68
CA ASP A 51 -9.77 2.25 -21.37
C ASP A 51 -8.66 1.25 -20.98
N ILE A 52 -7.41 1.69 -20.86
CA ILE A 52 -6.26 0.81 -20.66
C ILE A 52 -6.35 -0.08 -19.40
N LEU A 53 -6.93 0.44 -18.31
CA LEU A 53 -7.14 -0.33 -17.08
C LEU A 53 -8.24 -1.40 -17.23
N GLU A 54 -9.23 -1.14 -18.07
CA GLU A 54 -10.31 -2.10 -18.34
C GLU A 54 -9.82 -3.25 -19.24
N MET A 55 -8.96 -2.95 -20.21
CA MET A 55 -8.36 -3.95 -21.11
C MET A 55 -7.53 -4.99 -20.35
N GLY A 56 -6.68 -4.55 -19.41
CA GLY A 56 -5.87 -5.46 -18.58
C GLY A 56 -6.71 -6.36 -17.67
N THR A 57 -7.92 -5.94 -17.33
CA THR A 57 -8.85 -6.73 -16.50
C THR A 57 -9.60 -7.80 -17.31
N ARG A 58 -9.77 -7.62 -18.62
CA ARG A 58 -10.54 -8.53 -19.51
C ARG A 58 -9.79 -9.77 -20.00
N SER A 59 -8.48 -9.88 -19.76
CA SER A 59 -7.70 -11.04 -20.22
C SER A 59 -8.10 -12.40 -19.60
N GLY A 60 -9.02 -12.41 -18.62
CA GLY A 60 -9.46 -13.61 -17.92
C GLY A 60 -10.88 -14.12 -18.22
N SER A 61 -11.62 -13.58 -19.21
CA SER A 61 -13.00 -14.06 -19.46
C SER A 61 -13.06 -15.05 -20.64
N ARG A 62 -13.32 -16.30 -20.26
CA ARG A 62 -13.51 -17.46 -21.13
C ARG A 62 -14.77 -17.31 -21.96
N THR A 63 -14.64 -17.48 -23.28
CA THR A 63 -15.74 -17.70 -24.23
C THR A 63 -16.73 -18.75 -23.70
N THR A 64 -18.02 -18.41 -23.69
CA THR A 64 -19.12 -19.38 -23.77
C THR A 64 -20.22 -18.72 -24.59
N ILE A 65 -20.31 -19.14 -25.85
CA ILE A 65 -21.55 -19.17 -26.62
C ILE A 65 -21.94 -20.64 -26.70
#